data_AF-A0A3P6RNH3-F1
#
_entry.id   AF-A0A3P6RNH3-F1
#
_cell.length_a   1.000
_cell.length_b   1.000
_cell.length_c   1.000
_cell.angle_alpha   90.00
_cell.angle_beta   90.00
_cell.angle_gamma   90.00
#
_symmetry.space_group_name_H-M   'P 1'
#
loop_
_entity.id
_entity.type
_entity.pdbx_description
1 polymer ?
#
loop_
_entity_poly.entity_id
_entity_poly.type
_entity_poly.pdbx_seq_one_letter_code
_entity_poly.pdbx_strand_id
1 'polypeptide(L)'
;ATHRFYIAFENSNCNDYITEKYFSRISKLLVPVVMKRRIYEGAGLPKDSFIAVDDFHSLEDLGNYLNFLRKNDTEYLRYFEWTKHFRKPDTYVSNALCKLCEDIYKAKKLRVNNIKEYYEKNQCF
;
A
#
# COMPACT_ATOMS: atom_id res chain seq x y z
N ALA A 1 -2.17 16.56 -13.92
CA ALA A 1 -1.17 15.48 -13.88
C ALA A 1 -1.03 14.88 -15.27
N THR A 2 0.19 14.60 -15.75
CA THR A 2 0.41 13.96 -17.07
C THR A 2 0.14 12.45 -17.06
N HIS A 3 -0.01 11.86 -15.87
CA HIS A 3 -0.28 10.44 -15.65
C HIS A 3 -1.37 10.29 -14.59
N ARG A 4 -2.20 9.25 -14.71
CA ARG A 4 -3.28 8.90 -13.76
C ARG A 4 -2.92 7.73 -12.84
N PHE A 5 -2.04 6.85 -13.32
CA PHE A 5 -1.65 5.63 -12.63
C PHE A 5 -0.14 5.57 -12.44
N TYR A 6 0.31 4.79 -11.47
CA TYR A 6 1.71 4.44 -11.28
C TYR A 6 1.85 2.96 -10.92
N ILE A 7 2.72 2.25 -11.63
CA ILE A 7 3.03 0.85 -11.31
C ILE A 7 3.91 0.84 -10.05
N ALA A 8 3.30 0.49 -8.91
CA ALA A 8 3.92 0.44 -7.59
C ALA A 8 4.24 -1.00 -7.20
N PHE A 9 4.90 -1.74 -8.09
CA PHE A 9 5.28 -3.12 -7.82
C PHE A 9 6.46 -3.18 -6.87
N GLU A 10 6.33 -4.00 -5.83
CA GLU A 10 7.42 -4.29 -4.92
C GLU A 10 8.31 -5.39 -5.49
N ASN A 11 9.55 -5.41 -5.02
CA ASN A 11 10.54 -6.39 -5.48
C ASN A 11 10.14 -7.82 -5.12
N SER A 12 9.32 -7.99 -4.08
CA SER A 12 8.75 -9.26 -3.62
C SER A 12 7.34 -9.04 -3.08
N ASN A 13 6.46 -10.03 -3.22
CA ASN A 13 5.11 -9.98 -2.66
C ASN A 13 5.12 -10.52 -1.23
N CYS A 14 5.43 -9.67 -0.25
CA CYS A 14 5.45 -10.07 1.16
C CYS A 14 4.47 -9.25 2.02
N ASN A 15 3.92 -9.86 3.06
CA ASN A 15 3.12 -9.13 4.04
C ASN A 15 3.98 -8.02 4.66
N ASP A 16 3.36 -6.86 4.91
CA ASP A 16 3.99 -5.66 5.47
C ASP A 16 5.16 -5.05 4.66
N TYR A 17 5.58 -5.65 3.54
CA TYR A 17 6.61 -5.10 2.65
C TYR A 17 6.01 -4.11 1.65
N ILE A 18 5.61 -2.95 2.15
CA ILE A 18 5.04 -1.85 1.35
C ILE A 18 5.93 -0.63 1.54
N THR A 19 6.50 -0.14 0.43
CA THR A 19 7.60 0.84 0.47
C THR A 19 7.19 2.21 -0.10
N GLU A 20 8.19 3.05 -0.37
CA GLU A 20 8.01 4.38 -0.93
C GLU A 20 7.28 4.37 -2.28
N LYS A 21 7.30 3.25 -3.01
CA LYS A 21 6.63 3.11 -4.32
C LYS A 21 5.13 3.35 -4.21
N TYR A 22 4.51 2.86 -3.15
CA TYR A 22 3.11 3.12 -2.86
C TYR A 22 2.93 4.48 -2.21
N PHE A 23 3.58 4.71 -1.06
CA PHE A 23 3.34 5.88 -0.22
C PHE A 23 3.67 7.20 -0.93
N SER A 24 4.75 7.26 -1.71
CA SER A 24 5.11 8.50 -2.43
C SER A 24 4.11 8.90 -3.53
N ARG A 25 3.26 7.98 -3.99
CA ARG A 25 2.33 8.20 -5.12
C ARG A 25 0.96 8.57 -4.64
N ILE A 26 0.46 7.87 -3.63
CA ILE A 26 -0.78 8.22 -2.98
C ILE A 26 -0.71 9.63 -2.35
N SER A 27 0.45 10.05 -1.81
CA SER A 27 0.70 11.43 -1.34
C SER A 27 0.54 12.49 -2.43
N LYS A 28 0.82 12.12 -3.69
CA LYS A 28 0.72 12.98 -4.87
C LYS A 28 -0.63 12.83 -5.60
N LEU A 29 -1.62 12.18 -4.98
CA LEU A 29 -2.95 11.92 -5.55
C LEU A 29 -2.88 11.21 -6.91
N LEU A 30 -2.03 10.19 -6.98
CA LEU A 30 -1.90 9.29 -8.12
C LEU A 30 -2.29 7.88 -7.68
N VAL A 31 -3.08 7.17 -8.50
CA VAL A 31 -3.57 5.83 -8.14
C VAL A 31 -2.46 4.79 -8.36
N PRO A 32 -1.97 4.12 -7.31
CA PRO A 32 -0.98 3.04 -7.45
C PRO A 32 -1.63 1.77 -8.02
N VAL A 33 -0.93 1.10 -8.92
CA VAL A 33 -1.23 -0.26 -9.38
C VAL A 33 -0.26 -1.21 -8.70
N VAL A 34 -0.78 -2.15 -7.92
CA VAL A 34 -0.02 -3.03 -7.02
C VAL A 34 -0.24 -4.50 -7.38
N MET A 35 0.60 -5.40 -6.88
CA MET A 35 0.57 -6.81 -7.29
C MET A 35 -0.51 -7.66 -6.62
N LYS A 36 -0.71 -7.51 -5.29
CA LYS A 36 -1.55 -8.39 -4.48
C LYS A 36 -2.43 -7.62 -3.50
N ARG A 37 -3.75 -7.64 -3.68
CA ARG A 37 -4.70 -6.90 -2.84
C ARG A 37 -4.53 -7.18 -1.34
N ARG A 38 -4.45 -8.45 -0.97
CA ARG A 38 -4.41 -8.87 0.44
C ARG A 38 -3.20 -8.34 1.22
N ILE A 39 -2.08 -8.01 0.55
CA ILE A 39 -0.90 -7.44 1.21
C ILE A 39 -1.21 -6.02 1.70
N TYR A 40 -1.88 -5.23 0.87
CA TYR A 40 -2.19 -3.83 1.16
C TYR A 40 -3.37 -3.72 2.13
N GLU A 41 -4.42 -4.53 1.94
CA GLU A 41 -5.54 -4.59 2.89
C GLU A 41 -5.13 -5.17 4.25
N GLY A 42 -4.25 -6.18 4.25
CA GLY A 42 -3.68 -6.76 5.47
C GLY A 42 -2.87 -5.76 6.30
N ALA A 43 -2.23 -4.80 5.63
CA ALA A 43 -1.54 -3.67 6.27
C ALA A 43 -2.50 -2.54 6.70
N GLY A 44 -3.81 -2.69 6.51
CA GLY A 44 -4.83 -1.70 6.88
C GLY A 44 -4.93 -0.51 5.93
N LEU A 45 -4.40 -0.62 4.71
CA LEU A 45 -4.51 0.46 3.73
C LEU A 45 -5.93 0.52 3.12
N PRO A 46 -6.44 1.72 2.80
CA PRO A 46 -7.78 1.85 2.25
C PRO A 46 -7.95 1.06 0.94
N LYS A 47 -8.96 0.20 0.86
CA LYS A 47 -9.20 -0.65 -0.32
C LYS A 47 -9.37 0.13 -1.64
N ASP A 48 -9.90 1.34 -1.53
CA ASP A 48 -10.21 2.24 -2.65
C ASP A 48 -9.05 3.21 -2.91
N SER A 49 -7.83 2.96 -2.43
CA SER A 49 -6.68 3.82 -2.71
C SER A 49 -5.67 3.23 -3.70
N PHE A 50 -5.95 2.04 -4.25
CA PHE A 50 -5.10 1.35 -5.21
C PHE A 50 -5.87 0.34 -6.06
N ILE A 51 -5.26 -0.03 -7.19
CA ILE A 51 -5.74 -1.09 -8.09
C ILE A 51 -4.81 -2.28 -7.93
N ALA A 52 -5.33 -3.48 -7.62
CA ALA A 52 -4.50 -4.67 -7.52
C ALA A 52 -4.59 -5.51 -8.80
N VAL A 53 -3.44 -5.99 -9.28
CA VAL A 53 -3.35 -6.81 -10.50
C VAL A 53 -4.11 -8.12 -10.34
N ASP A 54 -4.10 -8.71 -9.14
CA ASP A 54 -4.78 -9.96 -8.85
C ASP A 54 -6.30 -9.83 -8.65
N ASP A 55 -6.86 -8.62 -8.77
CA ASP A 55 -8.31 -8.41 -8.89
C ASP A 55 -8.84 -8.82 -10.28
N PHE A 56 -7.95 -9.00 -11.27
CA PHE A 56 -8.29 -9.23 -12.66
C PHE A 56 -7.93 -10.66 -13.08
N HIS A 57 -8.76 -11.26 -13.94
CA HIS A 57 -8.51 -12.60 -14.49
C HIS A 57 -7.32 -12.61 -15.46
N SER A 58 -7.07 -11.49 -16.14
CA SER A 58 -5.96 -11.33 -17.08
C SER A 58 -5.37 -9.92 -17.06
N LEU A 59 -4.16 -9.76 -17.60
CA LEU A 59 -3.56 -8.44 -17.80
C LEU A 59 -4.31 -7.60 -18.85
N GLU A 60 -5.01 -8.26 -19.78
CA GLU A 60 -5.87 -7.58 -20.74
C GLU A 60 -7.07 -6.92 -20.03
N ASP A 61 -7.70 -7.62 -19.08
CA ASP A 61 -8.79 -7.07 -18.27
C ASP A 61 -8.32 -5.86 -17.44
N LEU A 62 -7.14 -5.94 -16.83
CA LEU A 62 -6.52 -4.80 -16.15
C LEU A 62 -6.30 -3.64 -17.13
N GLY A 63 -5.74 -3.90 -18.31
CA GLY A 63 -5.52 -2.88 -19.33
C GLY A 63 -6.82 -2.20 -19.79
N ASN A 64 -7.88 -2.98 -19.98
CA ASN A 64 -9.22 -2.50 -20.31
C ASN A 64 -9.80 -1.64 -19.20
N TYR A 65 -9.63 -2.06 -17.94
CA TYR A 65 -10.09 -1.30 -16.77
C TYR A 65 -9.35 0.02 -16.60
N LEU A 66 -8.01 0.04 -16.75
CA LEU A 66 -7.23 1.28 -16.72
C LEU A 66 -7.64 2.24 -17.85
N ASN A 67 -7.94 1.71 -19.04
CA ASN A 67 -8.46 2.50 -20.15
C ASN A 67 -9.86 3.08 -19.90
N PHE A 68 -10.73 2.32 -19.24
CA PHE A 68 -12.03 2.78 -18.79
C PHE A 68 -11.90 3.94 -17.80
N LEU A 69 -11.11 3.76 -16.73
CA LEU A 69 -10.86 4.81 -15.73
C LEU A 69 -10.20 6.06 -16.32
N ARG A 70 -9.35 5.91 -17.34
CA ARG A 70 -8.75 7.04 -18.05
C ARG A 70 -9.79 7.93 -18.73
N LYS A 71 -10.92 7.37 -19.16
CA LYS A 71 -12.01 8.05 -19.87
C LYS A 71 -13.18 8.45 -18.96
N ASN A 72 -13.22 7.94 -17.73
CA ASN A 72 -14.30 8.16 -16.78
C ASN A 72 -13.75 8.78 -15.49
N ASP A 73 -13.81 10.12 -15.41
CA ASP A 73 -13.32 10.85 -14.25
C ASP A 73 -14.10 10.54 -12.98
N THR A 74 -15.40 10.29 -13.07
CA THR A 74 -16.23 9.95 -11.90
C THR A 74 -15.74 8.67 -11.25
N GLU A 75 -15.53 7.60 -12.01
CA GLU A 75 -15.01 6.34 -11.46
C GLU A 75 -13.55 6.46 -11.03
N TYR A 76 -12.73 7.21 -11.76
CA TYR A 76 -11.34 7.45 -11.35
C TYR A 76 -11.27 8.20 -10.01
N LEU A 77 -12.12 9.20 -9.79
CA LEU A 77 -12.11 10.00 -8.58
C LEU A 77 -12.55 9.23 -7.32
N ARG A 78 -13.26 8.11 -7.48
CA ARG A 78 -13.61 7.22 -6.35
C ARG A 78 -12.36 6.68 -5.65
N TYR A 79 -11.23 6.57 -6.36
CA TYR A 79 -9.95 6.15 -5.78
C TYR A 79 -9.33 7.16 -4.80
N PHE A 80 -9.98 8.30 -4.57
CA PHE A 80 -9.56 9.31 -3.61
C PHE A 80 -10.56 9.53 -2.47
N GLU A 81 -11.63 8.72 -2.39
CA GLU A 81 -12.61 8.78 -1.30
C GLU A 81 -11.96 8.56 0.07
N TRP A 82 -10.89 7.76 0.12
CA TRP A 82 -10.10 7.56 1.34
C TRP A 82 -9.56 8.87 1.93
N THR A 83 -9.35 9.92 1.14
CA THR A 83 -8.84 11.22 1.62
C THR A 83 -9.82 11.93 2.57
N LYS A 84 -11.09 11.51 2.60
CA LYS A 84 -12.09 12.00 3.55
C LYS A 84 -11.90 11.46 4.97
N HIS A 85 -11.25 10.30 5.09
CA HIS A 85 -11.12 9.58 6.36
C HIS A 85 -9.67 9.45 6.83
N PHE A 86 -8.71 9.54 5.91
CA PHE A 86 -7.30 9.42 6.21
C PHE A 86 -6.52 10.62 5.71
N ARG A 87 -5.50 11.01 6.48
CA ARG A 87 -4.55 12.02 6.05
C ARG A 87 -3.69 11.44 4.93
N LYS A 88 -3.41 12.25 3.89
CA LYS A 88 -2.38 11.90 2.91
C LYS A 88 -1.06 11.64 3.66
N PRO A 89 -0.26 10.64 3.27
CA PRO A 89 1.05 10.48 3.86
C PRO A 89 1.85 11.75 3.55
N ASP A 90 2.10 12.59 4.56
CA ASP A 90 3.05 13.70 4.41
C ASP A 90 4.46 13.11 4.28
N THR A 91 5.46 13.92 3.94
CA THR A 91 6.88 13.52 4.04
C THR A 91 7.09 12.91 5.42
N TYR A 92 7.28 11.59 5.46
CA TYR A 92 7.36 10.83 6.70
C TYR A 92 8.50 11.40 7.56
N VAL A 93 8.13 12.03 8.67
CA VAL A 93 9.07 12.37 9.74
C VAL A 93 9.06 11.20 10.69
N SER A 94 10.14 10.42 10.68
CA SER A 94 10.25 9.21 11.50
C SER A 94 10.09 9.54 12.98
N ASN A 95 9.09 8.96 13.63
CA ASN A 95 8.94 8.97 15.08
C ASN A 95 9.41 7.65 15.73
N ALA A 96 10.12 6.81 14.97
CA ALA A 96 10.54 5.48 15.40
C ALA A 96 11.32 5.51 16.73
N LEU A 97 12.18 6.52 16.94
CA LEU A 97 12.92 6.69 18.19
C LEU A 97 12.00 7.06 19.37
N CYS A 98 11.01 7.93 19.15
CA CYS A 98 10.02 8.26 20.18
C CYS A 98 9.19 7.04 20.54
N LYS A 99 8.79 6.24 19.53
CA LYS A 99 8.00 5.03 19.76
C LYS A 99 8.81 3.96 20.50
N LEU A 100 10.07 3.77 20.13
CA LEU A 100 11.01 2.90 20.83
C LEU A 100 11.18 3.35 22.29
N CYS A 101 11.36 4.65 22.53
CA CYS A 101 11.45 5.20 23.89
C CYS A 101 10.18 4.91 24.70
N GLU A 102 9.00 5.11 24.11
CA GLU A 102 7.71 4.80 24.73
C GLU A 102 7.58 3.31 25.08
N ASP A 103 7.94 2.41 24.15
CA ASP A 103 7.87 0.96 24.36
C ASP A 103 8.85 0.50 25.46
N ILE A 104 10.07 1.06 25.49
CA ILE A 104 11.05 0.83 26.57
C ILE A 104 10.49 1.32 27.91
N TYR A 105 9.98 2.55 27.96
CA TYR A 105 9.42 3.14 29.18
C TYR A 105 8.23 2.35 29.71
N LYS A 106 7.33 1.91 28.83
CA LYS A 106 6.18 1.06 29.17
C LYS A 106 6.55 -0.40 29.44
N ALA A 107 7.85 -0.75 29.35
CA ALA A 107 8.36 -2.11 29.46
C ALA A 107 7.59 -3.11 28.57
N LYS A 108 7.16 -2.66 27.38
CA LYS A 108 6.42 -3.50 26.43
C LYS A 108 7.37 -4.56 25.89
N LYS A 109 7.12 -5.83 26.23
CA LYS A 109 7.94 -6.95 25.78
C LYS A 109 7.37 -7.52 24.50
N LEU A 110 7.99 -7.23 23.36
CA LEU A 110 7.85 -8.05 22.16
C LEU A 110 8.94 -9.13 22.21
N ARG A 111 8.55 -10.39 22.39
CA ARG A 111 9.49 -11.52 22.35
C ARG A 111 9.19 -12.37 21.13
N VAL A 112 10.09 -12.31 20.16
CA VAL A 112 10.07 -13.19 19.00
C VAL A 112 11.12 -14.27 19.24
N ASN A 113 10.68 -15.52 19.42
CA ASN A 113 11.58 -16.63 19.77
C ASN A 113 12.53 -16.98 18.62
N ASN A 114 12.06 -16.84 17.37
CA ASN A 114 12.84 -17.07 16.17
C ASN A 114 12.57 -15.95 15.19
N ILE A 115 13.44 -14.94 15.19
CA ILE A 115 13.26 -13.76 14.33
C ILE A 115 13.36 -14.10 12.84
N LYS A 116 14.17 -15.10 12.48
CA LYS A 116 14.29 -15.59 11.11
C LYS A 116 12.97 -16.20 10.66
N GLU A 117 12.40 -17.11 11.46
CA GLU A 117 11.09 -17.70 11.14
C GLU A 117 9.98 -16.65 11.07
N TYR A 118 9.99 -15.67 11.98
CA TYR A 118 9.01 -14.58 11.99
C TYR A 118 9.00 -13.79 10.67
N TYR A 119 10.19 -13.48 10.12
CA TYR A 119 10.31 -12.70 8.88
C TYR A 119 10.33 -13.53 7.59
N GLU A 120 10.59 -14.84 7.65
CA GLU A 120 10.70 -15.67 6.44
C GLU A 120 9.49 -16.58 6.22
N LYS A 121 8.92 -17.15 7.28
CA LYS A 121 7.89 -18.19 7.14
C LYS A 121 6.53 -17.59 6.80
N ASN A 122 5.98 -17.99 5.66
CA ASN A 122 4.67 -17.55 5.16
C ASN A 122 4.54 -16.02 4.97
N GLN A 123 5.66 -15.31 4.89
CA GLN A 123 5.64 -13.86 4.69
C GLN A 123 5.53 -13.49 3.22
N CYS A 124 6.26 -14.19 2.35
CA CYS A 124 6.35 -13.93 0.92
C CYS A 124 5.69 -15.03 0.07
N PHE A 125 5.20 -14.65 -1.11
CA PHE A 125 4.41 -15.49 -2.01
C PHE A 125 5.01 -15.51 -3.42
#